data_AF-A0A954E158-F1
#
_entry.id   AF-A0A954E158-F1
#
_cell.length_a   1.000
_cell.length_b   1.000
_cell.length_c   1.000
_cell.angle_alpha   90.00
_cell.angle_beta   90.00
_cell.angle_gamma   90.00
#
_symmetry.space_group_name_H-M   'P 1'
#
loop_
_entity.id
_entity.type
_entity.pdbx_description
1 polymer ?
#
loop_
_entity_poly.entity_id
_entity_poly.type
_entity_poly.pdbx_seq_one_letter_code
_entity_poly.pdbx_strand_id
1 'polypeptide(L)'
;MSIRLLCVALLLAQAACISPSVLEPEDRAPRTGFEDRVWRPALESDIAGTYVSEQLSGQLAIVLRMVVYRFEAEGTYTGAALLDDDPPHFEVISGSWQLDQDSMRLDDGPAAQAQVDEYGSLRLNGPDGTVIMRRERPQ
;
A
#
# COMPACT_ATOMS: atom_id res chain seq x y z
N MET A 1 8.27 61.69 -19.47
CA MET A 1 7.41 60.84 -20.33
C MET A 1 7.92 59.41 -20.22
N SER A 2 7.69 58.76 -19.07
CA SER A 2 6.52 57.88 -18.76
C SER A 2 6.67 56.53 -19.47
N ILE A 3 7.50 55.61 -18.95
CA ILE A 3 7.15 54.61 -17.90
C ILE A 3 5.81 53.93 -18.23
N ARG A 4 5.82 52.98 -19.17
CA ARG A 4 4.70 52.08 -19.47
C ARG A 4 5.22 50.76 -20.04
N LEU A 5 5.78 49.87 -19.23
CA LEU A 5 6.00 48.47 -19.66
C LEU A 5 6.38 47.49 -18.53
N LEU A 6 6.11 47.81 -17.26
CA LEU A 6 6.62 47.01 -16.14
C LEU A 6 5.55 46.65 -15.10
N CYS A 7 4.36 46.20 -15.51
CA CYS A 7 3.33 45.80 -14.53
C CYS A 7 2.55 44.51 -14.83
N VAL A 8 2.77 43.79 -15.93
CA VAL A 8 1.90 42.65 -16.30
C VAL A 8 2.46 41.27 -15.91
N ALA A 9 3.73 41.16 -15.53
CA ALA A 9 4.35 39.85 -15.29
C ALA A 9 4.25 39.29 -13.86
N LEU A 10 3.70 40.04 -12.89
CA LEU A 10 3.78 39.67 -11.46
C LEU A 10 2.50 39.06 -10.85
N LEU A 11 1.48 38.78 -11.66
CA LEU A 11 0.17 38.31 -11.18
C LEU A 11 -0.11 36.80 -11.39
N LEU A 12 0.85 36.02 -11.90
CA LEU A 12 0.67 34.57 -12.12
C LEU A 12 1.35 33.68 -11.07
N ALA A 13 1.93 34.26 -10.01
CA ALA A 13 2.66 33.50 -8.98
C ALA A 13 1.85 33.21 -7.71
N GLN A 14 0.55 33.49 -7.68
CA GLN A 14 -0.29 33.31 -6.50
C GLN A 14 -1.30 32.18 -6.75
N ALA A 15 -1.23 31.15 -5.89
CA ALA A 15 -2.12 29.98 -5.81
C ALA A 15 -1.66 28.65 -6.45
N ALA A 16 -0.36 28.38 -6.51
CA ALA A 16 0.12 27.00 -6.36
C ALA A 16 0.38 26.70 -4.87
N CYS A 17 -0.58 27.01 -4.00
CA CYS A 17 -0.62 26.37 -2.69
C CYS A 17 -0.95 24.91 -2.98
N ILE A 18 0.06 24.05 -2.96
CA ILE A 18 -0.15 22.62 -2.76
C ILE A 18 -0.93 22.55 -1.45
N SER A 19 -2.25 22.33 -1.51
CA SER A 19 -3.02 22.01 -0.31
C SER A 19 -2.25 20.89 0.36
N PRO A 20 -1.73 21.08 1.58
CA PRO A 20 -1.10 19.97 2.28
C PRO A 20 -2.16 18.88 2.28
N SER A 21 -1.82 17.73 1.73
CA SER A 21 -2.65 16.52 1.75
C SER A 21 -2.70 16.06 3.20
N VAL A 22 -3.40 16.83 4.02
CA VAL A 22 -3.80 16.48 5.36
C VAL A 22 -4.88 15.45 5.14
N LEU A 23 -4.47 14.18 5.06
CA LEU A 23 -5.37 13.05 5.16
C LEU A 23 -6.32 13.33 6.32
N GLU A 24 -7.62 13.24 6.04
CA GLU A 24 -8.65 13.50 7.03
C GLU A 24 -8.43 12.52 8.20
N PRO A 25 -8.72 12.88 9.46
CA PRO A 25 -8.46 12.00 10.60
C PRO A 25 -9.10 10.60 10.47
N GLU A 26 -10.20 10.51 9.72
CA GLU A 26 -10.88 9.26 9.37
C GLU A 26 -10.06 8.36 8.41
N ASP A 27 -9.22 8.93 7.55
CA ASP A 27 -8.25 8.19 6.74
C ASP A 27 -7.05 7.69 7.56
N ARG A 28 -6.91 8.16 8.81
CA ARG A 28 -5.84 7.74 9.74
C ARG A 28 -6.29 6.68 10.73
N ALA A 29 -7.59 6.44 10.86
CA ALA A 29 -8.10 5.42 11.76
C ALA A 29 -7.81 4.03 11.18
N PRO A 30 -7.32 3.06 11.98
CA PRO A 30 -7.25 1.67 11.55
C PRO A 30 -8.64 1.23 11.09
N ARG A 31 -8.76 0.71 9.86
CA ARG A 31 -10.03 0.13 9.40
C ARG A 31 -10.36 -1.07 10.29
N THR A 32 -11.61 -1.13 10.74
CA THR A 32 -12.16 -2.22 11.55
C THR A 32 -13.11 -3.08 10.70
N GLY A 33 -13.51 -4.26 11.16
CA GLY A 33 -14.44 -5.14 10.43
C GLY A 33 -13.73 -6.22 9.60
N PHE A 34 -12.54 -6.61 10.01
CA PHE A 34 -11.83 -7.77 9.44
C PHE A 34 -12.06 -9.05 10.26
N GLU A 35 -12.50 -8.89 11.50
CA GLU A 35 -12.75 -9.97 12.46
C GLU A 35 -13.91 -10.88 12.03
N ASP A 36 -14.94 -10.30 11.42
CA ASP A 36 -16.14 -11.03 10.96
C ASP A 36 -15.96 -11.67 9.57
N ARG A 37 -14.82 -11.43 8.90
CA ARG A 37 -14.58 -11.96 7.56
C ARG A 37 -14.25 -13.45 7.61
N VAL A 38 -14.77 -14.20 6.64
CA VAL A 38 -14.42 -15.61 6.44
C VAL A 38 -13.18 -15.69 5.57
N TRP A 39 -12.08 -16.13 6.18
CA TRP A 39 -10.79 -16.30 5.51
C TRP A 39 -10.58 -17.75 5.10
N ARG A 40 -10.14 -17.97 3.87
CA ARG A 40 -9.68 -19.28 3.37
C ARG A 40 -8.22 -19.20 2.95
N PRO A 41 -7.50 -20.34 2.92
CA PRO A 41 -6.20 -20.41 2.25
C PRO A 41 -6.25 -19.80 0.85
N ALA A 42 -5.22 -19.01 0.51
CA ALA A 42 -5.07 -18.48 -0.83
C ALA A 42 -4.66 -19.59 -1.81
N LEU A 43 -5.13 -19.50 -3.04
CA LEU A 43 -4.63 -20.25 -4.19
C LEU A 43 -3.76 -19.31 -5.04
N GLU A 44 -2.91 -19.87 -5.88
CA GLU A 44 -2.05 -19.09 -6.77
C GLU A 44 -2.86 -18.13 -7.67
N SER A 45 -4.01 -18.59 -8.15
CA SER A 45 -4.94 -17.78 -8.94
C SER A 45 -5.56 -16.59 -8.19
N ASP A 46 -5.51 -16.61 -6.85
CA ASP A 46 -6.03 -15.52 -6.01
C ASP A 46 -5.01 -14.41 -5.78
N ILE A 47 -3.72 -14.61 -6.11
CA ILE A 47 -2.64 -13.68 -5.76
C ILE A 47 -2.46 -12.58 -6.80
N ALA A 48 -2.60 -12.90 -8.10
CA ALA A 48 -2.33 -11.93 -9.16
C ALA A 48 -3.28 -10.73 -9.10
N GLY A 49 -2.75 -9.51 -8.92
CA GLY A 49 -3.55 -8.30 -8.75
C GLY A 49 -2.79 -7.16 -8.10
N THR A 50 -3.45 -6.01 -7.96
CA THR A 50 -2.94 -4.87 -7.18
C THR A 50 -3.64 -4.81 -5.83
N TYR A 51 -2.90 -4.54 -4.77
CA TYR A 51 -3.33 -4.61 -3.39
C TYR A 51 -2.84 -3.39 -2.61
N VAL A 52 -3.69 -2.85 -1.76
CA VAL A 52 -3.37 -1.72 -0.88
C VAL A 52 -3.68 -2.11 0.56
N SER A 53 -2.75 -1.88 1.48
CA SER A 53 -2.95 -2.16 2.91
C SER A 53 -4.13 -1.38 3.47
N GLU A 54 -5.00 -2.08 4.17
CA GLU A 54 -6.07 -1.50 4.98
C GLU A 54 -5.79 -1.64 6.48
N GLN A 55 -5.00 -2.64 6.87
CA GLN A 55 -4.59 -2.86 8.25
C GLN A 55 -3.16 -3.39 8.31
N LEU A 56 -2.38 -2.83 9.23
CA LEU A 56 -1.05 -3.27 9.62
C LEU A 56 -1.06 -3.53 11.12
N SER A 57 -0.51 -4.67 11.54
CA SER A 57 -0.46 -5.09 12.94
C SER A 57 0.90 -5.68 13.27
N GLY A 58 1.27 -5.70 14.55
CA GLY A 58 2.56 -6.23 15.01
C GLY A 58 3.72 -5.23 14.84
N GLN A 59 4.92 -5.75 14.65
CA GLN A 59 6.13 -4.93 14.48
C GLN A 59 6.10 -4.13 13.17
N LEU A 60 5.44 -4.64 12.13
CA LEU A 60 5.22 -3.93 10.87
C LEU A 60 4.54 -2.57 11.07
N ALA A 61 3.55 -2.47 11.96
CA ALA A 61 2.79 -1.25 12.21
C ALA A 61 3.61 -0.14 12.91
N ILE A 62 4.79 -0.47 13.44
CA ILE A 62 5.70 0.49 14.08
C ILE A 62 6.50 1.27 13.02
N VAL A 63 6.81 0.62 11.89
CA VAL A 63 7.74 1.16 10.88
C VAL A 63 7.07 1.47 9.55
N LEU A 64 5.86 0.93 9.31
CA LEU A 64 5.11 1.12 8.08
C LEU A 64 3.79 1.84 8.34
N ARG A 65 3.50 2.83 7.50
CA ARG A 65 2.18 3.48 7.43
C ARG A 65 1.27 2.88 6.37
N MET A 66 1.84 2.41 5.27
CA MET A 66 1.11 1.86 4.13
C MET A 66 2.00 0.93 3.32
N VAL A 67 1.41 -0.11 2.72
CA VAL A 67 2.04 -0.88 1.65
C VAL A 67 1.10 -1.05 0.48
N VAL A 68 1.67 -1.03 -0.73
CA VAL A 68 1.00 -1.31 -1.99
C VAL A 68 1.79 -2.38 -2.71
N TYR A 69 1.14 -3.42 -3.20
CA TYR A 69 1.76 -4.46 -4.00
C TYR A 69 1.02 -4.66 -5.31
N ARG A 70 1.77 -4.90 -6.39
CA ARG A 70 1.27 -5.46 -7.64
C ARG A 70 1.94 -6.82 -7.84
N PHE A 71 1.15 -7.88 -7.76
CA PHE A 71 1.57 -9.25 -8.03
C PHE A 71 1.17 -9.63 -9.44
N GLU A 72 2.15 -10.06 -10.24
CA GLU A 72 1.91 -10.62 -11.57
C GLU A 72 1.63 -12.12 -11.44
N ALA A 73 0.82 -12.66 -12.37
CA ALA A 73 0.47 -14.09 -12.39
C ALA A 73 1.69 -15.02 -12.62
N GLU A 74 2.78 -14.49 -13.16
CA GLU A 74 4.00 -15.23 -13.48
C GLU A 74 4.97 -15.35 -12.29
N GLY A 75 4.55 -14.99 -11.07
CA GLY A 75 5.40 -15.12 -9.89
C GLY A 75 6.35 -13.93 -9.65
N THR A 76 6.08 -12.75 -10.23
CA THR A 76 6.84 -11.52 -9.95
C THR A 76 5.98 -10.49 -9.21
N TYR A 77 6.61 -9.57 -8.49
CA TYR A 77 5.91 -8.49 -7.82
C TYR A 77 6.67 -7.17 -7.89
N THR A 78 5.93 -6.07 -7.71
CA THR A 78 6.47 -4.76 -7.36
C THR A 78 5.69 -4.23 -6.16
N GLY A 79 6.40 -3.84 -5.12
CA GLY A 79 5.86 -3.26 -3.90
C GLY A 79 6.33 -1.83 -3.69
N ALA A 80 5.51 -1.03 -3.02
CA ALA A 80 5.90 0.26 -2.47
C ALA A 80 5.42 0.35 -1.02
N ALA A 81 6.29 0.76 -0.12
CA ALA A 81 5.99 0.94 1.30
C ALA A 81 6.20 2.39 1.70
N LEU A 82 5.27 2.97 2.45
CA LEU A 82 5.46 4.26 3.11
C LEU A 82 5.99 4.01 4.52
N LEU A 83 7.24 4.39 4.76
CA LEU A 83 7.88 4.23 6.07
C LEU A 83 7.48 5.36 7.02
N ASP A 84 7.43 5.06 8.32
CA ASP A 84 7.15 6.02 9.39
C ASP A 84 8.41 6.74 9.91
N ASP A 85 9.30 7.12 9.00
CA ASP A 85 10.48 7.94 9.31
C ASP A 85 10.15 9.44 9.35
N ASP A 86 11.12 10.28 9.77
CA ASP A 86 10.99 11.74 9.76
C ASP A 86 12.04 12.38 8.82
N PRO A 87 11.65 12.83 7.60
CA PRO A 87 10.29 12.84 7.04
C PRO A 87 9.86 11.46 6.49
N PRO A 88 8.55 11.16 6.40
CA PRO A 88 8.07 9.94 5.78
C PRO A 88 8.44 9.87 4.30
N HIS A 89 8.88 8.70 3.82
CA HIS A 89 9.21 8.47 2.42
C HIS A 89 8.72 7.11 1.93
N PHE A 90 8.63 6.98 0.60
CA PHE A 90 8.33 5.72 -0.05
C PHE A 90 9.61 4.98 -0.41
N GLU A 91 9.61 3.67 -0.16
CA GLU A 91 10.59 2.73 -0.72
C GLU A 91 9.89 1.77 -1.68
N VAL A 92 10.55 1.49 -2.79
CA VAL A 92 10.05 0.59 -3.83
C VAL A 92 10.92 -0.65 -3.86
N ILE A 93 10.27 -1.81 -3.90
CA ILE A 93 10.90 -3.12 -4.00
C ILE A 93 10.29 -3.90 -5.17
N SER A 94 11.08 -4.77 -5.79
CA SER A 94 10.61 -5.68 -6.83
C SER A 94 11.32 -7.01 -6.66
N GLY A 95 10.64 -8.09 -7.00
CA GLY A 95 11.17 -9.43 -6.81
C GLY A 95 10.24 -10.51 -7.34
N SER A 96 10.43 -11.71 -6.81
CA SER A 96 9.62 -12.89 -7.10
C SER A 96 8.77 -13.28 -5.89
N TRP A 97 7.60 -13.84 -6.16
CA TRP A 97 6.78 -14.45 -5.13
C TRP A 97 6.55 -15.93 -5.46
N GLN A 98 6.38 -16.73 -4.43
CA GLN A 98 6.03 -18.14 -4.53
C GLN A 98 4.94 -18.45 -3.51
N LEU A 99 4.04 -19.36 -3.86
CA LEU A 99 3.01 -19.87 -2.95
C LEU A 99 3.14 -21.39 -2.92
N ASP A 100 3.41 -21.94 -1.73
CA ASP A 100 3.38 -23.37 -1.47
C ASP A 100 2.25 -23.65 -0.46
N GLN A 101 1.21 -24.35 -0.93
CA GLN A 101 -0.05 -24.52 -0.20
C GLN A 101 -0.69 -23.17 0.16
N ASP A 102 -0.58 -22.73 1.40
CA ASP A 102 -1.04 -21.43 1.90
C ASP A 102 0.11 -20.55 2.41
N SER A 103 1.36 -20.93 2.12
CA SER A 103 2.55 -20.26 2.58
C SER A 103 3.17 -19.46 1.42
N MET A 104 3.07 -18.14 1.49
CA MET A 104 3.62 -17.23 0.51
C MET A 104 5.01 -16.75 0.94
N ARG A 105 5.94 -16.69 0.01
CA ARG A 105 7.27 -16.06 0.19
C ARG A 105 7.46 -14.97 -0.84
N LEU A 106 8.09 -13.89 -0.41
CA LEU A 106 8.62 -12.83 -1.28
C LEU A 106 10.14 -12.97 -1.27
N ASP A 107 10.72 -13.30 -2.42
CA ASP A 107 12.15 -13.58 -2.59
C ASP A 107 12.66 -14.61 -1.56
N ASP A 108 13.80 -14.31 -0.93
CA ASP A 108 14.39 -15.10 0.16
C ASP A 108 13.85 -14.71 1.56
N GLY A 109 12.76 -13.94 1.60
CA GLY A 109 12.13 -13.48 2.83
C GLY A 109 11.44 -14.61 3.63
N PRO A 110 11.03 -14.31 4.88
CA PRO A 110 10.28 -15.26 5.68
C PRO A 110 8.95 -15.60 5.01
N ALA A 111 8.51 -16.84 5.20
CA ALA A 111 7.21 -17.25 4.72
C ALA A 111 6.09 -16.65 5.57
N ALA A 112 5.03 -16.20 4.91
CA ALA A 112 3.81 -15.70 5.53
C ALA A 112 2.64 -16.59 5.13
N GLN A 113 1.72 -16.85 6.06
CA GLN A 113 0.47 -17.51 5.71
C GLN A 113 -0.40 -16.55 4.90
N ALA A 114 -0.76 -16.95 3.69
CA ALA A 114 -1.59 -16.21 2.76
C ALA A 114 -3.03 -16.73 2.77
N GLN A 115 -3.96 -15.82 3.00
CA GLN A 115 -5.38 -16.10 3.04
C GLN A 115 -6.15 -15.05 2.27
N VAL A 116 -7.29 -15.44 1.71
CA VAL A 116 -8.19 -14.53 1.00
C VAL A 116 -9.62 -14.65 1.53
N ASP A 117 -10.38 -13.56 1.42
CA ASP A 117 -11.81 -13.53 1.72
C ASP A 117 -12.66 -13.57 0.45
N GLU A 118 -13.98 -13.55 0.61
CA GLU A 118 -14.94 -13.54 -0.51
C GLU A 118 -14.87 -12.28 -1.38
N TYR A 119 -14.28 -11.20 -0.88
CA TYR A 119 -14.11 -9.93 -1.58
C TYR A 119 -12.76 -9.87 -2.34
N GLY A 120 -11.93 -10.91 -2.23
CA GLY A 120 -10.60 -10.96 -2.83
C GLY A 120 -9.53 -10.16 -2.08
N SER A 121 -9.81 -9.75 -0.83
CA SER A 121 -8.80 -9.14 0.04
C SER A 121 -7.78 -10.20 0.42
N LEU A 122 -6.51 -9.78 0.55
CA LEU A 122 -5.40 -10.65 0.90
C LEU A 122 -4.93 -10.36 2.33
N ARG A 123 -4.87 -11.39 3.16
CA ARG A 123 -4.24 -11.35 4.48
C ARG A 123 -2.95 -12.15 4.44
N LEU A 124 -1.85 -11.51 4.82
CA LEU A 124 -0.55 -12.16 5.02
C LEU A 124 -0.19 -12.11 6.51
N ASN A 125 -0.04 -13.28 7.12
CA ASN A 125 0.41 -13.43 8.51
C ASN A 125 1.85 -13.92 8.53
N GLY A 126 2.79 -13.03 8.83
CA GLY A 126 4.22 -13.32 8.96
C GLY A 126 4.72 -13.26 10.41
N PRO A 127 6.01 -13.50 10.63
CA PRO A 127 6.61 -13.41 11.97
C PRO A 127 6.56 -11.99 12.56
N ASP A 128 6.66 -10.97 11.72
CA ASP A 128 6.70 -9.57 12.15
C ASP A 128 5.31 -8.93 12.31
N GLY A 129 4.26 -9.66 11.95
CA GLY A 129 2.88 -9.22 12.09
C GLY A 129 1.97 -9.62 10.93
N THR A 130 0.83 -8.94 10.87
CA THR A 130 -0.22 -9.19 9.88
C THR A 130 -0.41 -7.96 9.03
N VAL A 131 -0.54 -8.16 7.72
CA VAL A 131 -1.07 -7.15 6.80
C VAL A 131 -2.37 -7.67 6.18
N ILE A 132 -3.39 -6.83 6.18
CA ILE A 132 -4.62 -7.04 5.41
C ILE A 132 -4.68 -6.01 4.31
N MET A 133 -4.89 -6.47 3.08
CA MET A 133 -4.88 -5.64 1.89
C MET A 133 -6.14 -5.85 1.07
N ARG A 134 -6.72 -4.75 0.62
CA ARG A 134 -7.82 -4.76 -0.35
C ARG A 134 -7.27 -4.87 -1.75
N ARG A 135 -7.89 -5.72 -2.56
CA ARG A 135 -7.63 -5.79 -4.00
C ARG A 135 -8.21 -4.57 -4.71
N GLU A 136 -7.39 -3.89 -5.50
CA GLU A 136 -7.82 -2.85 -6.41
C GLU A 136 -8.50 -3.46 -7.65
N ARG A 137 -9.51 -2.77 -8.18
CA ARG A 137 -10.13 -3.18 -9.45
C ARG A 137 -9.18 -2.80 -10.59
N PRO A 138 -9.06 -3.62 -11.64
CA PRO A 138 -8.41 -3.19 -12.87
C PRO A 138 -9.10 -1.91 -13.37
N GLN A 139 -8.32 -0.89 -13.71
CA GLN A 139 -8.82 0.31 -14.38
C GLN A 139 -9.02 0.06 -15.87
#